data_AF-A0AAU3UZF5-F1
#
_entry.id   AF-A0AAU3UZF5-F1
#
_cell.length_a   1.000
_cell.length_b   1.000
_cell.length_c   1.000
_cell.angle_alpha   90.00
_cell.angle_beta   90.00
_cell.angle_gamma   90.00
#
_symmetry.space_group_name_H-M   'P 1'
#
loop_
_entity.id
_entity.type
_entity.pdbx_description
1 polymer ?
#
loop_
_entity_poly.entity_id
_entity_poly.type
_entity_poly.pdbx_seq_one_letter_code
_entity_poly.pdbx_strand_id
1 'polypeptide(L)'
;MDCLLVKPGVQPGDTILVDLAAAVVDRIASETAAGQIIVDGYNQHPISQVPNSSEPQCSSLTDLSEIVSELTVRLTARGRRVHNTPSGWRKTWESDPYEYPGSQRILEFAIGQEPVIWSAADIDGWSTRCGLLFRP
;
A
#
# COMPACT_ATOMS: atom_id res chain seq x y z
N MET A 1 -0.65 -20.60 -1.86
CA MET A 1 0.04 -19.94 -0.74
C MET A 1 -0.50 -18.54 -0.70
N ASP A 2 -1.02 -18.15 0.46
CA ASP A 2 -1.85 -16.95 0.55
C ASP A 2 -0.95 -15.76 0.86
N CYS A 3 -1.28 -14.61 0.29
CA CYS A 3 -0.43 -13.43 0.35
C CYS A 3 -1.21 -12.19 0.75
N LEU A 4 -0.52 -11.29 1.45
CA LEU A 4 -1.01 -9.96 1.74
C LEU A 4 -0.41 -8.98 0.73
N LEU A 5 -1.25 -8.37 -0.11
CA LEU A 5 -0.83 -7.30 -1.02
C LEU A 5 -0.94 -5.94 -0.31
N VAL A 6 0.17 -5.20 -0.25
CA VAL A 6 0.26 -3.88 0.36
C VAL A 6 0.54 -2.85 -0.74
N LYS A 7 -0.35 -1.86 -0.86
CA LYS A 7 -0.23 -0.74 -1.80
C LYS A 7 -0.07 0.56 -1.00
N PRO A 8 1.15 1.03 -0.72
CA PRO A 8 1.37 2.28 0.00
C PRO A 8 0.98 3.48 -0.88
N GLY A 9 0.06 4.30 -0.39
CA GLY A 9 -0.04 5.70 -0.79
C GLY A 9 0.96 6.50 0.03
N VAL A 10 1.74 7.36 -0.61
CA VAL A 10 2.81 8.12 0.06
C VAL A 10 2.69 9.62 -0.23
N GLN A 11 2.98 10.42 0.79
CA GLN A 11 3.15 11.85 0.74
C GLN A 11 4.56 12.24 1.20
N PRO A 12 5.06 13.42 0.80
CA PRO A 12 6.35 13.90 1.28
C PRO A 12 6.41 13.94 2.81
N GLY A 13 7.43 13.29 3.38
CA GLY A 13 7.65 13.22 4.83
C GLY A 13 7.12 11.95 5.52
N ASP A 14 6.43 11.07 4.81
CA ASP A 14 5.83 9.84 5.39
C ASP A 14 6.85 8.79 5.86
N THR A 15 8.15 8.96 5.57
CA THR A 15 9.21 8.05 6.02
C THR A 15 9.20 7.83 7.53
N ILE A 16 8.79 8.85 8.31
CA ILE A 16 8.66 8.75 9.78
C ILE A 16 7.56 7.78 10.24
N LEU A 17 6.59 7.46 9.38
CA LEU A 17 5.46 6.58 9.68
C LEU A 17 5.74 5.10 9.32
N VAL A 18 6.89 4.81 8.69
CA VAL A 18 7.19 3.46 8.18
C VAL A 18 7.23 2.41 9.28
N ASP A 19 7.75 2.76 10.46
CA ASP A 19 7.78 1.82 11.60
C ASP A 19 6.37 1.44 12.08
N LEU A 20 5.47 2.42 12.11
CA LEU A 20 4.06 2.22 12.46
C LEU A 20 3.36 1.40 11.37
N ALA A 21 3.55 1.75 10.10
CA ALA A 21 2.99 1.02 8.96
C ALA A 21 3.44 -0.45 8.97
N ALA A 22 4.73 -0.71 9.21
CA ALA A 22 5.28 -2.05 9.28
C ALA A 22 4.69 -2.87 10.44
N ALA A 23 4.45 -2.26 11.59
CA ALA A 23 3.80 -2.92 12.73
C ALA A 23 2.34 -3.31 12.41
N VAL A 24 1.60 -2.43 11.74
CA VAL A 24 0.20 -2.72 11.36
C VAL A 24 0.13 -3.78 10.27
N VAL A 25 0.99 -3.70 9.24
CA VAL A 25 1.08 -4.72 8.18
C VAL A 25 1.45 -6.08 8.77
N ASP A 26 2.41 -6.13 9.70
CA ASP A 26 2.79 -7.37 10.40
C ASP A 26 1.61 -7.98 11.18
N ARG A 27 0.87 -7.13 11.90
CA ARG A 27 -0.35 -7.55 12.60
C ARG A 27 -1.39 -8.13 11.64
N ILE A 28 -1.67 -7.47 10.53
CA ILE A 28 -2.64 -7.96 9.54
C ILE A 28 -2.16 -9.28 8.95
N ALA A 29 -0.88 -9.40 8.60
CA ALA A 29 -0.32 -10.64 8.08
C ALA A 29 -0.44 -11.79 9.09
N SER A 30 -0.33 -11.54 10.40
CA SER A 30 -0.64 -12.51 11.45
C SER A 30 -2.12 -12.87 11.49
N GLU A 31 -3.01 -11.87 11.51
CA GLU A 31 -4.47 -12.07 11.59
C GLU A 31 -5.00 -12.88 10.40
N THR A 32 -4.45 -12.67 9.21
CA THR A 32 -4.86 -13.37 7.99
C THR A 32 -4.03 -14.62 7.70
N ALA A 33 -3.07 -14.97 8.57
CA ALA A 33 -2.11 -16.06 8.35
C ALA A 33 -1.40 -16.00 6.98
N ALA A 34 -1.10 -14.79 6.49
CA ALA A 34 -0.46 -14.61 5.19
C ALA A 34 0.96 -15.17 5.21
N GLY A 35 1.27 -16.09 4.28
CA GLY A 35 2.57 -16.74 4.17
C GLY A 35 3.66 -15.84 3.55
N GLN A 36 3.24 -14.79 2.85
CA GLN A 36 4.11 -13.78 2.26
C GLN A 36 3.41 -12.42 2.16
N ILE A 37 4.20 -11.35 2.12
CA ILE A 37 3.74 -9.98 1.91
C ILE A 37 4.29 -9.49 0.57
N ILE A 38 3.42 -8.98 -0.29
CA ILE A 38 3.80 -8.33 -1.55
C ILE A 38 3.66 -6.83 -1.36
N VAL A 39 4.73 -6.07 -1.51
CA VAL A 39 4.70 -4.61 -1.46
C VAL A 39 4.73 -4.06 -2.89
N ASP A 40 3.67 -3.34 -3.26
CA ASP A 40 3.54 -2.74 -4.58
C ASP A 40 4.00 -1.28 -4.59
N GLY A 41 5.16 -1.01 -5.18
CA GLY A 41 5.65 0.36 -5.40
C GLY A 41 4.86 1.14 -6.46
N TYR A 42 3.54 0.95 -6.56
CA TYR A 42 2.69 1.65 -7.49
C TYR A 42 2.32 3.03 -6.95
N ASN A 43 2.70 4.08 -7.67
CA ASN A 43 2.32 5.45 -7.35
C ASN A 43 0.94 5.74 -7.96
N GLN A 44 -0.11 5.68 -7.15
CA GLN A 44 -1.40 6.24 -7.53
C GLN A 44 -1.41 7.71 -7.19
N HIS A 45 -0.91 8.52 -8.12
CA HIS A 45 -1.48 9.85 -8.20
C HIS A 45 -2.97 9.68 -8.55
N PRO A 46 -3.89 10.27 -7.77
CA PRO A 46 -5.25 10.44 -8.26
C PRO A 46 -5.11 11.15 -9.61
N ILE A 47 -5.76 10.63 -10.64
CA ILE A 47 -5.94 11.32 -11.91
C ILE A 47 -6.86 12.51 -11.63
N SER A 48 -6.36 13.50 -10.90
CA SER A 48 -6.92 14.84 -10.87
C SER A 48 -6.09 15.60 -11.90
N GLN A 49 -6.58 15.57 -13.14
CA GLN A 49 -6.12 16.45 -14.19
C GLN A 49 -6.49 17.90 -13.79
N VAL A 50 -5.71 18.48 -12.88
CA VAL A 50 -5.66 19.94 -12.73
C VAL A 50 -4.38 20.36 -13.45
N PRO A 51 -4.45 21.07 -14.59
CA PRO A 51 -3.29 21.33 -15.45
C PRO A 51 -2.17 22.19 -14.84
N ASN A 52 -2.24 22.55 -13.55
CA ASN A 52 -1.49 23.66 -12.97
C ASN A 52 -0.72 23.35 -11.67
N SER A 53 -0.55 22.08 -11.25
CA SER A 53 0.31 21.79 -10.10
C SER A 53 1.78 21.64 -10.56
N SER A 54 2.57 22.67 -10.30
CA SER A 54 4.00 22.78 -10.62
C SER A 54 4.92 21.92 -9.73
N GLU A 55 4.38 20.94 -9.00
CA GLU A 55 5.20 20.09 -8.14
C GLU A 55 5.90 18.99 -8.96
N PRO A 56 7.21 18.78 -8.74
CA PRO A 56 7.98 17.83 -9.51
C PRO A 56 7.55 16.40 -9.17
N GLN A 57 6.94 15.71 -10.13
CA GLN A 57 6.51 14.30 -10.08
C GLN A 57 7.63 13.32 -9.62
N CYS A 58 8.90 13.74 -9.62
CA CYS A 58 10.05 12.95 -9.17
C CYS A 58 10.22 12.87 -7.64
N SER A 59 9.75 13.83 -6.85
CA SER A 59 9.91 13.77 -5.37
C SER A 59 9.06 12.62 -4.81
N SER A 60 7.80 12.54 -5.25
CA SER A 60 6.88 11.47 -4.85
C SER A 60 7.37 10.06 -5.22
N LEU A 61 8.12 9.91 -6.33
CA LEU A 61 8.71 8.60 -6.71
C LEU A 61 9.92 8.23 -5.86
N THR A 62 10.75 9.21 -5.50
CA THR A 62 11.89 9.00 -4.58
C THR A 62 11.36 8.59 -3.22
N ASP A 63 10.38 9.34 -2.68
CA ASP A 63 9.74 9.07 -1.39
C ASP A 63 9.07 7.70 -1.38
N LEU A 64 8.36 7.33 -2.46
CA LEU A 64 7.78 6.00 -2.60
C LEU A 64 8.83 4.90 -2.57
N SER A 65 9.93 5.06 -3.30
CA SER A 65 11.00 4.06 -3.35
C SER A 65 11.68 3.89 -1.99
N GLU A 66 11.90 4.99 -1.27
CA GLU A 66 12.48 4.99 0.07
C GLU A 66 11.55 4.32 1.06
N ILE A 67 10.27 4.71 1.09
CA ILE A 67 9.25 4.14 1.97
C ILE A 67 9.05 2.64 1.71
N VAL A 68 8.96 2.24 0.44
CA VAL A 68 8.82 0.82 0.07
C VAL A 68 10.05 0.02 0.48
N SER A 69 11.25 0.58 0.29
CA SER A 69 12.50 -0.04 0.71
C SER A 69 12.56 -0.20 2.24
N GLU A 70 12.31 0.87 2.98
CA GLU A 70 12.34 0.85 4.44
C GLU A 70 11.25 -0.07 5.01
N LEU A 71 10.03 -0.04 4.46
CA LEU A 71 8.95 -0.96 4.84
C LEU A 71 9.37 -2.42 4.63
N THR A 72 10.03 -2.72 3.51
CA THR A 72 10.56 -4.06 3.22
C THR A 72 11.60 -4.48 4.25
N VAL A 73 12.55 -3.62 4.60
CA VAL A 73 13.56 -3.87 5.64
C VAL A 73 12.89 -4.16 6.97
N ARG A 74 11.95 -3.31 7.39
CA ARG A 74 11.25 -3.42 8.68
C ARG A 74 10.38 -4.67 8.79
N LEU A 75 9.73 -5.10 7.71
CA LEU A 75 8.95 -6.34 7.69
C LEU A 75 9.86 -7.57 7.67
N THR A 76 10.96 -7.52 6.92
CA THR A 76 11.94 -8.62 6.88
C THR A 76 12.62 -8.82 8.24
N ALA A 77 12.96 -7.72 8.94
CA ALA A 77 13.51 -7.76 10.30
C ALA A 77 12.55 -8.40 11.32
N ARG A 78 11.23 -8.34 11.07
CA ARG A 78 10.19 -9.03 11.85
C ARG A 78 9.99 -10.50 11.45
N GLY A 79 10.82 -11.04 10.54
CA GLY A 79 10.77 -12.43 10.10
C GLY A 79 9.76 -12.71 8.98
N ARG A 80 9.20 -11.67 8.35
CA ARG A 80 8.27 -11.86 7.22
C ARG A 80 9.01 -12.14 5.92
N ARG A 81 8.38 -12.95 5.07
CA ARG A 81 8.78 -13.10 3.66
C ARG A 81 8.16 -11.96 2.87
N VAL A 82 8.99 -11.06 2.37
CA VAL A 82 8.55 -9.87 1.64
C VAL A 82 9.01 -9.95 0.19
N HIS A 83 8.09 -9.72 -0.74
CA HIS A 83 8.39 -9.53 -2.15
C HIS A 83 8.08 -8.08 -2.52
N ASN A 84 9.13 -7.31 -2.83
CA ASN A 84 8.99 -5.96 -3.32
C ASN A 84 8.91 -5.97 -4.85
N THR A 85 7.96 -5.23 -5.39
CA THR A 85 7.73 -5.15 -6.83
C THR A 85 8.26 -3.80 -7.35
N PRO A 86 8.85 -3.72 -8.55
CA PRO A 86 9.58 -2.53 -8.99
C PRO A 86 8.74 -1.24 -8.94
N SER A 87 9.23 -0.18 -8.31
CA SER A 87 8.54 1.12 -8.31
C SER A 87 8.65 1.84 -9.65
N GLY A 88 7.62 2.60 -10.03
CA GLY A 88 7.62 3.42 -11.26
C GLY A 88 7.29 2.68 -12.56
N TRP A 89 6.96 1.40 -12.50
CA TRP A 89 6.56 0.61 -13.67
C TRP A 89 5.05 0.52 -13.80
N ARG A 90 4.56 0.56 -15.05
CA ARG A 90 3.20 0.09 -15.36
C ARG A 90 3.21 -1.42 -15.32
N LYS A 91 2.40 -2.00 -14.46
CA LYS A 91 2.33 -3.45 -14.23
C LYS A 91 0.95 -3.96 -14.57
N THR A 92 0.90 -5.18 -15.10
CA THR A 92 -0.32 -5.97 -15.18
C THR A 92 -0.26 -7.00 -14.08
N TRP A 93 -1.35 -7.14 -13.33
CA TRP A 93 -1.45 -8.04 -12.19
C TRP A 93 -2.65 -8.97 -12.39
N GLU A 94 -2.48 -10.22 -12.00
CA GLU A 94 -3.57 -11.17 -11.82
C GLU A 94 -3.56 -11.62 -10.36
N SER A 95 -4.71 -11.55 -9.71
CA SER A 95 -4.88 -11.94 -8.31
C SER A 95 -6.27 -12.53 -8.12
N ASP A 96 -6.39 -13.52 -7.25
CA ASP A 96 -7.66 -14.06 -6.79
C ASP A 96 -7.96 -13.51 -5.38
N PRO A 97 -8.63 -12.35 -5.24
CA PRO A 97 -8.84 -11.73 -3.94
C PRO A 97 -9.85 -12.53 -3.12
N TYR A 98 -9.63 -12.59 -1.81
CA TYR A 98 -10.65 -13.12 -0.90
C TYR A 98 -11.89 -12.24 -0.93
N GLU A 99 -13.07 -12.83 -1.12
CA GLU A 99 -14.34 -12.09 -1.18
C GLU A 99 -14.99 -11.85 0.20
N TYR A 100 -14.32 -12.22 1.30
CA TYR A 100 -14.85 -12.02 2.66
C TYR A 100 -14.82 -10.55 3.08
N PRO A 101 -15.86 -10.04 3.77
CA PRO A 101 -15.83 -8.70 4.36
C PRO A 101 -14.58 -8.51 5.25
N GLY A 102 -13.78 -7.49 4.93
CA GLY A 102 -12.52 -7.20 5.63
C GLY A 102 -11.26 -7.84 5.05
N SER A 103 -11.37 -8.56 3.93
CA SER A 103 -10.22 -9.02 3.11
C SER A 103 -9.43 -7.87 2.51
N GLN A 104 -10.09 -6.74 2.27
CA GLN A 104 -9.51 -5.48 1.85
C GLN A 104 -9.71 -4.44 2.94
N ARG A 105 -8.62 -3.75 3.29
CA ARG A 105 -8.58 -2.67 4.28
C ARG A 105 -7.81 -1.49 3.70
N ILE A 106 -8.26 -0.28 4.01
CA ILE A 106 -7.47 0.93 3.80
C ILE A 106 -7.08 1.45 5.17
N LEU A 107 -5.81 1.84 5.29
CA LEU A 107 -5.22 2.32 6.52
C LEU A 107 -4.64 3.70 6.24
N GLU A 108 -5.12 4.69 6.97
CA GLU A 108 -4.55 6.04 6.97
C GLU A 108 -3.74 6.24 8.25
N PHE A 109 -2.53 6.74 8.09
CA PHE A 109 -1.59 6.96 9.19
C PHE A 109 -1.37 8.45 9.40
N ALA A 110 -1.39 8.87 10.66
CA ALA A 110 -1.05 10.22 11.07
C ALA A 110 -0.17 10.18 12.32
N ILE A 111 0.75 11.15 12.44
CA ILE A 111 1.67 11.22 13.56
C ILE A 111 0.90 11.37 14.87
N GLY A 112 1.17 10.48 15.84
CA GLY A 112 0.58 10.56 17.18
C GLY A 112 -0.91 10.21 17.23
N GLN A 113 -1.46 9.57 16.20
CA GLN A 113 -2.85 9.10 16.15
C GLN A 113 -2.89 7.58 15.89
N GLU A 114 -3.96 6.92 16.33
CA GLU A 114 -4.21 5.53 15.93
C GLU A 114 -4.54 5.47 14.42
N PRO A 115 -4.12 4.42 13.69
CA PRO A 115 -4.45 4.26 12.28
C PRO A 115 -5.96 4.23 12.07
N VAL A 116 -6.45 5.05 11.14
CA VAL A 116 -7.86 5.01 10.74
C VAL A 116 -8.02 3.86 9.76
N ILE A 117 -8.95 2.94 10.06
CA ILE A 117 -9.22 1.76 9.24
C ILE A 117 -10.54 1.96 8.53
N TRP A 118 -10.54 1.86 7.20
CA TRP A 118 -11.75 1.83 6.39
C TRP A 118 -11.92 0.43 5.78
N SER A 119 -13.13 -0.13 5.82
CA SER A 119 -13.45 -1.37 5.13
C SER A 119 -13.91 -1.09 3.70
N ALA A 120 -13.78 -2.07 2.80
CA ALA A 120 -14.30 -1.93 1.43
C ALA A 120 -15.82 -1.65 1.36
N ALA A 121 -16.57 -1.98 2.42
CA ALA A 121 -18.00 -1.66 2.52
C ALA A 121 -18.27 -0.17 2.82
N ASP A 122 -17.28 0.55 3.37
CA ASP A 122 -17.41 1.96 3.76
C ASP A 122 -17.03 2.93 2.63
N ILE A 123 -16.56 2.41 1.48
CA ILE A 123 -15.97 3.24 0.43
C ILE A 123 -16.54 2.88 -0.95
N ASP A 124 -17.69 3.46 -1.27
CA ASP A 124 -18.23 3.44 -2.64
C ASP A 124 -17.31 4.24 -3.59
N GLY A 125 -16.91 3.61 -4.69
CA GLY A 125 -16.19 4.27 -5.81
C GLY A 125 -14.67 4.29 -5.74
N TRP A 126 -14.03 3.77 -4.69
CA TRP A 126 -12.55 3.78 -4.58
C TRP A 126 -11.85 2.79 -5.51
N SER A 127 -12.58 1.80 -6.03
CA SER A 127 -12.14 0.94 -7.13
C SER A 127 -11.66 1.75 -8.36
N THR A 128 -12.18 2.97 -8.55
CA THR A 128 -11.75 3.86 -9.65
C THR A 128 -10.50 4.69 -9.32
N ARG A 129 -10.16 4.89 -8.04
CA ARG A 129 -9.02 5.73 -7.59
C ARG A 129 -7.77 4.93 -7.24
N CYS A 130 -7.95 3.71 -6.73
CA CYS A 130 -6.84 2.80 -6.42
C CYS A 130 -6.69 1.61 -7.36
N GLY A 131 -7.21 1.76 -8.59
CA GLY A 131 -7.19 0.72 -9.60
C GLY A 131 -8.10 -0.44 -9.19
N LEU A 132 -9.05 -0.76 -10.06
CA LEU A 132 -9.81 -1.99 -9.95
C LEU A 132 -8.83 -3.16 -9.88
N LEU A 133 -8.98 -4.01 -8.85
CA LEU A 133 -8.54 -5.40 -8.94
C LEU A 133 -9.28 -5.97 -10.14
N PHE A 134 -8.55 -6.17 -11.24
CA PHE A 134 -9.14 -6.60 -12.49
C PHE A 134 -9.77 -7.98 -12.34
N ARG A 135 -10.96 -8.09 -12.92
CA ARG A 135 -11.56 -9.30 -13.49
C ARG A 135 -12.32 -8.82 -14.73
N PRO A 136 -12.52 -9.68 -15.74
CA PRO A 136 -11.57 -10.19 -16.74
C PRO A 136 -11.28 -9.20 -17.90
#